data_AF-A0AA51RT98-F1
#
_entry.id   AF-A0AA51RT98-F1
#
_cell.length_a   1.000
_cell.length_b   1.000
_cell.length_c   1.000
_cell.angle_alpha   90.00
_cell.angle_beta   90.00
_cell.angle_gamma   90.00
#
_symmetry.space_group_name_H-M   'P 1'
#
loop_
_entity.id
_entity.type
_entity.pdbx_description
1 polymer ?
#
loop_
_entity_poly.entity_id
_entity_poly.type
_entity_poly.pdbx_seq_one_letter_code
_entity_poly.pdbx_strand_id
1 'polypeptide(L)'
;MKYHYLDQSYHSLYDFLLACCTSGFQEMNQRVKEGAFNDSVEYAIITASTNHIILPANELVDALTLNRHALNANLWDQINRERWKLSVEVCYCSLLQDCYKSKGIDSIIEVSSCDDF
;
A
#
# COMPACT_ATOMS: atom_id res chain seq x y z
N MET A 1 -2.28 7.76 6.21
CA MET A 1 -2.72 6.34 6.34
C MET A 1 -1.65 5.59 7.11
N LYS A 2 -2.03 4.63 7.96
CA LYS A 2 -1.09 3.76 8.66
C LYS A 2 -1.33 2.31 8.24
N TYR A 3 -0.23 1.62 7.98
CA TYR A 3 -0.21 0.24 7.51
C TYR A 3 0.30 -0.64 8.64
N HIS A 4 -0.51 -1.56 9.13
CA HIS A 4 -0.13 -2.49 10.17
C HIS A 4 0.12 -3.87 9.55
N TYR A 5 1.34 -4.36 9.70
CA TYR A 5 1.74 -5.67 9.20
C TYR A 5 2.50 -6.40 10.31
N LEU A 6 1.98 -7.57 10.69
CA LEU A 6 2.38 -8.28 11.90
C LEU A 6 2.27 -7.33 13.12
N ASP A 7 3.31 -7.24 13.94
CA ASP A 7 3.35 -6.39 15.14
C ASP A 7 3.97 -5.00 14.89
N GLN A 8 4.12 -4.60 13.62
CA GLN A 8 4.74 -3.33 13.23
C GLN A 8 3.78 -2.43 12.46
N SER A 9 3.98 -1.12 12.61
CA SER A 9 3.19 -0.09 11.92
C SER A 9 4.10 0.73 11.01
N TYR A 10 3.60 1.06 9.83
CA TYR A 10 4.32 1.76 8.76
C TYR A 10 3.49 2.95 8.27
N HIS A 11 4.16 4.02 7.84
CA HIS A 11 3.50 5.25 7.36
C HIS A 11 3.27 5.27 5.85
N SER A 12 3.88 4.34 5.12
CA SER A 12 3.69 4.18 3.69
C SER A 12 3.52 2.71 3.30
N LEU A 13 2.80 2.48 2.21
CA LEU A 13 2.70 1.15 1.62
C LEU A 13 4.08 0.64 1.18
N TYR A 14 4.96 1.54 0.74
CA TYR A 14 6.32 1.22 0.33
C TYR A 14 7.15 0.62 1.49
N ASP A 15 7.04 1.18 2.69
CA ASP A 15 7.75 0.65 3.87
C ASP A 15 7.27 -0.75 4.23
N PHE A 16 5.95 -1.01 4.13
CA PHE A 16 5.40 -2.35 4.23
C PHE A 16 5.97 -3.29 3.16
N LEU A 17 6.03 -2.85 1.90
CA LEU A 17 6.53 -3.64 0.79
C LEU A 17 8.00 -4.04 0.99
N LEU A 18 8.82 -3.14 1.53
CA LEU A 18 10.18 -3.45 1.94
C LEU A 18 10.19 -4.47 3.09
N ALA A 19 9.42 -4.25 4.15
CA ALA A 19 9.38 -5.16 5.30
C ALA A 19 8.93 -6.58 4.95
N CYS A 20 7.94 -6.74 4.07
CA CYS A 20 7.43 -8.05 3.68
C CYS A 20 8.32 -8.78 2.67
N CYS A 21 8.92 -8.02 1.75
CA CYS A 21 9.24 -8.56 0.43
C CYS A 21 10.59 -8.08 -0.13
N THR A 22 11.50 -7.61 0.75
CA THR A 22 12.84 -7.11 0.37
C THR A 22 13.59 -8.06 -0.58
N SER A 23 13.52 -9.38 -0.34
CA SER A 23 14.23 -10.35 -1.19
C SER A 23 13.71 -10.35 -2.63
N GLY A 24 12.40 -10.27 -2.82
CA GLY A 24 11.78 -10.15 -4.14
C GLY A 24 12.19 -8.86 -4.86
N PHE A 25 12.28 -7.74 -4.14
CA PHE A 25 12.79 -6.47 -4.70
C PHE A 25 14.25 -6.56 -5.11
N GLN A 26 15.11 -7.16 -4.29
CA GLN A 26 16.53 -7.32 -4.58
C GLN A 26 16.74 -8.16 -5.83
N GLU A 27 16.04 -9.28 -5.96
CA GLU A 27 16.10 -10.14 -7.14
C GLU A 27 15.63 -9.42 -8.41
N MET A 28 14.47 -8.75 -8.35
CA MET A 28 13.95 -7.97 -9.47
C MET A 28 14.97 -6.91 -9.91
N ASN A 29 15.51 -6.14 -8.97
CA ASN A 29 16.51 -5.11 -9.25
C ASN A 29 17.79 -5.69 -9.85
N GLN A 30 18.21 -6.88 -9.43
CA GLN A 30 19.36 -7.57 -10.02
C GLN A 30 19.08 -7.96 -11.48
N ARG A 31 17.93 -8.59 -11.76
CA ARG A 31 17.54 -8.97 -13.13
C ARG A 31 17.44 -7.77 -14.07
N VAL A 32 16.92 -6.64 -13.57
CA VAL A 32 16.88 -5.37 -14.32
C VAL A 32 18.29 -4.87 -14.65
N LYS A 33 19.22 -4.90 -13.68
CA LYS A 33 20.62 -4.49 -13.89
C LYS A 33 21.38 -5.40 -14.88
N GLU A 34 21.05 -6.68 -14.90
CA GLU A 34 21.63 -7.67 -15.83
C GLU A 34 21.11 -7.51 -17.27
N GLY A 35 20.29 -6.48 -17.54
CA GLY A 35 19.82 -6.15 -18.89
C GLY A 35 18.76 -7.12 -19.39
N ALA A 36 18.03 -7.77 -18.47
CA ALA A 36 17.12 -8.85 -18.83
C ALA A 36 16.03 -8.42 -19.84
N PHE A 37 15.59 -7.15 -19.88
CA PHE A 37 14.57 -6.66 -20.83
C PHE A 37 14.63 -5.14 -21.08
N ASN A 38 14.05 -4.69 -22.21
CA ASN A 38 13.99 -3.29 -22.66
C ASN A 38 12.64 -2.59 -22.40
N ASP A 39 11.62 -3.30 -21.91
CA ASP A 39 10.26 -2.74 -21.70
C ASP A 39 9.96 -2.54 -20.21
N SER A 40 9.90 -1.27 -19.80
CA SER A 40 9.67 -0.82 -18.42
C SER A 40 8.20 -0.81 -17.99
N VAL A 41 7.27 -0.97 -18.93
CA VAL A 41 5.82 -0.86 -18.67
C VAL A 41 5.23 -2.14 -18.05
N GLU A 42 5.80 -3.32 -18.32
CA GLU A 42 5.19 -4.61 -17.94
C GLU A 42 5.31 -4.97 -16.44
N TYR A 43 6.20 -4.31 -15.69
CA TYR A 43 6.43 -4.61 -14.26
C TYR A 43 6.22 -3.41 -13.32
N ALA A 44 5.53 -2.36 -13.79
CA ALA A 44 5.30 -1.15 -13.00
C ALA A 44 4.59 -1.45 -11.67
N ILE A 45 5.17 -0.92 -10.58
CA ILE A 45 4.55 -0.87 -9.26
C ILE A 45 3.88 0.49 -9.14
N ILE A 46 2.55 0.52 -9.11
CA ILE A 46 1.77 1.75 -9.00
C ILE A 46 1.12 1.78 -7.63
N THR A 47 1.34 2.85 -6.88
CA THR A 47 0.74 3.08 -5.56
C THR A 47 -0.13 4.32 -5.59
N ALA A 48 -1.32 4.28 -4.99
CA ALA A 48 -2.14 5.48 -4.84
C ALA A 48 -1.60 6.38 -3.72
N SER A 49 -1.59 7.70 -3.98
CA SER A 49 -1.51 8.70 -2.92
C SER A 49 -2.92 9.13 -2.55
N THR A 50 -3.26 9.08 -1.27
CA THR A 50 -4.58 9.49 -0.76
C THR A 50 -4.49 10.77 0.07
N ASN A 51 -3.41 11.52 -0.06
CA ASN A 51 -3.24 12.78 0.65
C ASN A 51 -4.08 13.87 -0.03
N HIS A 52 -4.91 14.56 0.74
CA HIS A 52 -5.74 15.69 0.28
C HIS A 52 -6.71 15.37 -0.88
N ILE A 53 -7.26 14.15 -0.91
CA ILE A 53 -8.30 13.77 -1.87
C ILE A 53 -9.68 13.71 -1.19
N ILE A 54 -10.73 14.04 -1.94
CA ILE A 54 -12.12 13.76 -1.53
C ILE A 54 -12.49 12.40 -2.09
N LEU A 55 -12.86 11.48 -1.21
CA LEU A 55 -13.36 10.16 -1.60
C LEU A 55 -14.88 10.11 -1.44
N PRO A 56 -15.62 9.88 -2.54
CA PRO A 56 -17.04 9.55 -2.48
C PRO A 56 -17.34 8.33 -1.60
N ALA A 57 -18.57 8.30 -1.08
CA ALA A 57 -19.04 7.15 -0.32
C ALA A 57 -19.00 5.87 -1.17
N ASN A 58 -18.46 4.80 -0.59
CA ASN A 58 -18.28 3.48 -1.22
C ASN A 58 -17.32 3.45 -2.41
N GLU A 59 -16.53 4.50 -2.65
CA GLU A 59 -15.46 4.43 -3.64
C GLU A 59 -14.33 3.51 -3.14
N LEU A 60 -13.76 2.74 -4.06
CA LEU A 60 -12.60 1.91 -3.82
C LEU A 60 -11.36 2.60 -4.37
N VAL A 61 -10.28 2.56 -3.59
CA VAL A 61 -8.97 3.08 -4.00
C VAL A 61 -8.01 1.91 -4.13
N ASP A 62 -7.43 1.76 -5.32
CA ASP A 62 -6.38 0.78 -5.56
C ASP A 62 -5.07 1.23 -4.90
N ALA A 63 -4.84 0.78 -3.67
CA ALA A 63 -3.62 1.10 -2.93
C ALA A 63 -2.34 0.61 -3.65
N LEU A 64 -2.42 -0.54 -4.33
CA LEU A 64 -1.33 -1.16 -5.07
C LEU A 64 -1.85 -1.81 -6.35
N THR A 65 -1.24 -1.46 -7.48
CA THR A 65 -1.35 -2.23 -8.71
C THR A 65 0.02 -2.78 -9.10
N LEU A 66 0.11 -4.09 -9.28
CA LEU A 66 1.30 -4.78 -9.75
C LEU A 66 0.91 -5.97 -10.63
N ASN A 67 1.23 -5.87 -11.92
CA ASN A 67 1.03 -6.97 -12.86
C ASN A 67 2.13 -8.02 -12.66
N ARG A 68 1.73 -9.30 -12.73
CA ARG A 68 2.68 -10.42 -12.64
C ARG A 68 3.43 -10.55 -13.96
N HIS A 69 4.75 -10.54 -13.88
CA HIS A 69 5.67 -10.64 -15.00
C HIS A 69 6.85 -11.56 -14.65
N ALA A 70 7.58 -12.07 -15.65
CA ALA A 70 8.73 -12.96 -15.44
C ALA A 70 9.83 -12.32 -14.58
N LEU A 71 9.98 -10.99 -14.66
CA LEU A 71 10.98 -10.23 -13.88
C LEU A 71 10.63 -10.06 -12.41
N ASN A 72 9.34 -9.96 -12.09
CA ASN A 72 8.86 -9.68 -10.74
C ASN A 72 8.10 -10.86 -10.13
N ALA A 73 8.11 -12.05 -10.75
CA ALA A 73 7.29 -13.19 -10.33
C ALA A 73 7.49 -13.53 -8.85
N ASN A 74 8.73 -13.57 -8.36
CA ASN A 74 9.00 -13.81 -6.94
C ASN A 74 8.44 -12.68 -6.05
N LEU A 75 8.69 -11.42 -6.40
CA LEU A 75 8.14 -10.27 -5.67
C LEU A 75 6.60 -10.32 -5.64
N TRP A 76 5.96 -10.59 -6.78
CA TRP A 76 4.52 -10.71 -6.91
C TRP A 76 3.98 -11.84 -6.04
N ASP A 77 4.59 -13.02 -6.08
CA ASP A 77 4.16 -14.19 -5.31
C ASP A 77 4.32 -13.94 -3.79
N GLN A 78 5.35 -13.20 -3.38
CA GLN A 78 5.54 -12.75 -1.99
C GLN A 78 4.44 -11.76 -1.57
N ILE A 79 4.22 -10.67 -2.31
CA ILE A 79 3.18 -9.67 -2.00
C ILE A 79 1.81 -10.34 -1.96
N ASN A 80 1.51 -11.21 -2.92
CA ASN A 80 0.26 -11.96 -2.98
C ASN A 80 0.09 -12.81 -1.70
N ARG A 81 1.12 -13.49 -1.21
CA ARG A 81 1.01 -14.24 0.05
C ARG A 81 0.83 -13.33 1.28
N GLU A 82 1.57 -12.24 1.37
CA GLU A 82 1.65 -11.41 2.59
C GLU A 82 0.51 -10.39 2.72
N ARG A 83 -0.15 -9.98 1.61
CA ARG A 83 -1.19 -8.92 1.62
C ARG A 83 -2.34 -9.15 2.60
N TRP A 84 -2.65 -10.40 2.91
CA TRP A 84 -3.74 -10.76 3.83
C TRP A 84 -3.40 -10.50 5.30
N LYS A 85 -2.12 -10.29 5.61
CA LYS A 85 -1.63 -9.94 6.94
C LYS A 85 -1.52 -8.43 7.14
N LEU A 86 -1.80 -7.65 6.10
CA LEU A 86 -1.81 -6.20 6.13
C LEU A 86 -3.20 -5.71 6.56
N SER A 87 -3.24 -4.82 7.54
CA SER A 87 -4.43 -4.02 7.84
C SER A 87 -4.11 -2.55 7.70
N VAL A 88 -5.10 -1.76 7.28
CA VAL A 88 -4.93 -0.33 7.05
C VAL A 88 -5.80 0.43 8.05
N GLU A 89 -5.18 1.39 8.72
CA GLU A 89 -5.85 2.38 9.53
C GLU A 89 -5.84 3.71 8.76
N VAL A 90 -7.01 4.34 8.68
CA VAL A 90 -7.21 5.59 7.96
C VAL A 90 -7.73 6.64 8.93
N CYS A 91 -7.29 7.88 8.76
CA CYS A 91 -7.89 9.04 9.41
C CYS A 91 -8.42 9.94 8.29
N TYR A 92 -9.67 10.35 8.41
CA TYR A 92 -10.32 11.22 7.44
C TYR A 92 -11.25 12.19 8.16
N CYS A 93 -11.43 13.37 7.57
CA CYS A 93 -12.41 14.35 8.03
C CYS A 93 -13.54 14.45 7.02
N SER A 94 -14.77 14.49 7.51
CA SER A 94 -15.94 14.73 6.70
C SER A 94 -15.96 16.16 6.16
N LEU A 95 -16.85 16.43 5.19
CA LEU A 95 -17.08 17.79 4.71
C LEU A 95 -17.60 18.74 5.80
N LEU A 96 -18.16 18.21 6.88
CA LEU A 96 -18.67 18.96 8.02
C LEU A 96 -17.60 19.19 9.11
N GLN A 97 -16.33 18.86 8.83
CA GLN A 97 -15.17 19.00 9.72
C GLN A 97 -15.09 18.02 10.89
N ASP A 98 -16.05 17.11 11.04
CA ASP A 98 -15.91 16.00 11.98
C ASP A 98 -14.88 14.99 11.46
N CYS A 99 -13.92 14.61 12.30
CA CYS A 99 -12.83 13.70 11.93
C CYS A 99 -12.98 12.32 12.58
N TYR A 100 -12.53 11.29 11.86
CA TYR A 100 -12.69 9.90 12.25
C TYR A 100 -11.43 9.11 11.98
N LYS A 101 -11.13 8.15 12.86
CA LYS A 101 -10.19 7.06 12.61
C LYS A 101 -10.97 5.79 12.34
N SER A 102 -10.53 5.06 11.32
CA SER A 102 -11.13 3.79 10.94
C SER A 102 -10.06 2.72 10.74
N LYS A 103 -10.31 1.52 11.28
CA LYS A 103 -9.54 0.32 11.00
C LYS A 103 -10.46 -0.73 10.39
N GLY A 104 -10.56 -0.71 9.06
CA GLY A 104 -11.56 -1.49 8.34
C GLY A 104 -12.99 -0.97 8.53
N ILE A 105 -13.98 -1.75 8.09
CA ILE A 105 -15.39 -1.32 8.03
C ILE A 105 -16.03 -1.23 9.42
N ASP A 106 -15.56 -2.04 10.37
CA ASP A 106 -16.29 -2.29 11.63
C ASP A 106 -15.83 -1.44 12.81
N SER A 107 -14.75 -0.66 12.66
CA SER A 107 -14.17 0.13 13.74
C SER A 107 -14.01 1.58 13.30
N ILE A 108 -14.94 2.44 13.68
CA ILE A 108 -14.93 3.89 13.42
C ILE A 108 -14.98 4.62 14.76
N ILE A 109 -14.03 5.53 14.98
CA ILE A 109 -13.89 6.31 16.21
C ILE A 109 -13.76 7.78 15.84
N GLU A 110 -14.58 8.64 16.43
CA GLU A 110 -14.46 10.10 16.28
C GLU A 110 -13.20 10.62 16.97
N VAL A 111 -12.49 11.55 16.32
CA VAL A 111 -11.27 12.18 16.83
C VAL A 111 -11.30 13.68 16.58
N SER A 112 -10.54 14.45 17.37
CA SER A 112 -10.51 15.91 17.25
C SER A 112 -9.82 16.41 15.98
N SER A 113 -8.80 15.71 15.49
CA SER A 113 -8.13 16.02 14.21
C SER A 113 -7.33 14.83 13.67
N CYS A 114 -6.90 14.92 12.41
CA CYS A 114 -6.03 13.96 11.73
C CYS A 114 -4.58 14.47 11.55
N ASP A 115 -4.16 15.50 12.29
CA ASP A 115 -2.87 16.18 12.06
C ASP A 115 -1.65 15.29 12.38
N ASP A 116 -1.82 14.35 13.32
CA ASP A 116 -0.77 13.43 13.77
C ASP A 116 -0.83 12.03 13.08
N PHE A 117 -1.47 11.96 11.90
CA PHE A 117 -1.80 10.69 11.25
C PHE A 117 -0.91 10.29 10.07
#